data_AF-A0A0K0E1E2-F1
#
_entry.id   AF-A0A0K0E1E2-F1
#
_cell.length_a   1.000
_cell.length_b   1.000
_cell.length_c   1.000
_cell.angle_alpha   90.00
_cell.angle_beta   90.00
_cell.angle_gamma   90.00
#
_symmetry.space_group_name_H-M   'P 1'
#
loop_
_entity.id
_entity.type
_entity.pdbx_description
1 polymer ?
#
loop_
_entity_poly.entity_id
_entity_poly.type
_entity_poly.pdbx_seq_one_letter_code
_entity_poly.pdbx_strand_id
1 'polypeptide(L)'
;MAITTLRMKYVWFPYIAIIGSYGLKKFRPFIGRLSTGVLVFSIAGGLFYLQYQKYEVQMENLQEFYDPDTVELMLWIGTTKRVTSFTGSMQLMAGVKACVGRNILNHPHFEDKWIRERTRKLYSIYGKYSIKKVHKIMLEEKADYIILEDSICYAPSTGCSTNDIVDMASGILPDNGIKKFGKKAKVFTKYKRFCEAVKDQNSTDVTNYFYLEFSNPTFSVYKVIPPEDYY
;
A
#
# COMPACT_ATOMS: atom_id res chain seq x y z
N MET A 1 -20.43 6.54 16.01
CA MET A 1 -19.71 5.99 14.83
C MET A 1 -18.35 5.42 15.18
N ALA A 2 -17.44 6.11 15.88
CA ALA A 2 -16.12 5.55 16.22
C ALA A 2 -16.20 4.25 17.05
N ILE A 3 -17.08 4.21 18.05
CA ILE A 3 -17.31 3.05 18.94
C ILE A 3 -17.74 1.79 18.16
N THR A 4 -18.44 1.96 17.03
CA THR A 4 -18.96 0.85 16.21
C THR A 4 -18.01 0.44 15.08
N THR A 5 -16.85 1.09 14.92
CA THR A 5 -15.90 0.69 13.88
C THR A 5 -15.30 -0.68 14.20
N LEU A 6 -15.31 -1.58 13.21
CA LEU A 6 -14.75 -2.93 13.33
C LEU A 6 -13.30 -2.93 13.83
N ARG A 7 -12.51 -1.91 13.46
CA ARG A 7 -11.13 -1.73 13.95
C ARG A 7 -11.05 -1.51 15.47
N MET A 8 -12.03 -0.82 16.06
CA MET A 8 -12.02 -0.54 17.50
C MET A 8 -12.36 -1.79 18.33
N LYS A 9 -12.96 -2.84 17.73
CA LYS A 9 -13.15 -4.14 18.39
C LYS A 9 -11.81 -4.71 18.87
N TYR A 10 -10.77 -4.66 18.04
CA TYR A 10 -9.43 -5.14 18.40
C TYR A 10 -8.78 -4.29 19.49
N VAL A 11 -9.09 -2.99 19.53
CA VAL A 11 -8.62 -2.09 20.60
C VAL A 11 -9.30 -2.43 21.93
N TRP A 12 -10.61 -2.68 21.95
CA TRP A 12 -11.38 -2.94 23.18
C TRP A 12 -11.28 -4.38 23.68
N PHE A 13 -11.06 -5.35 22.80
CA PHE A 13 -11.02 -6.77 23.16
C PHE A 13 -10.13 -7.09 24.37
N PRO A 14 -8.85 -6.62 24.45
CA PRO A 14 -8.02 -6.87 25.63
C PRO A 14 -8.61 -6.25 26.91
N TYR A 15 -9.20 -5.05 26.84
CA TYR A 15 -9.82 -4.41 27.99
C TYR A 15 -11.05 -5.19 28.48
N ILE A 16 -11.90 -5.67 27.56
CA ILE A 16 -13.07 -6.48 27.91
C ILE A 16 -12.63 -7.78 28.58
N ALA A 17 -11.57 -8.43 28.11
CA ALA A 17 -11.02 -9.63 28.73
C ALA A 17 -10.48 -9.37 30.15
N ILE A 18 -9.78 -8.25 30.36
CA ILE A 18 -9.29 -7.84 31.69
C ILE A 18 -10.46 -7.53 32.64
N ILE A 19 -11.45 -6.75 32.18
CA ILE A 19 -12.63 -6.40 33.01
C ILE A 19 -13.44 -7.66 33.34
N GLY A 20 -13.64 -8.55 32.37
CA GLY A 20 -14.36 -9.82 32.57
C GLY A 20 -13.67 -10.72 33.59
N SER A 21 -12.35 -10.91 33.46
CA SER A 21 -11.57 -11.71 34.42
C SER A 21 -11.53 -11.08 35.81
N TYR A 22 -11.43 -9.76 35.92
CA TYR A 22 -11.51 -9.02 37.18
C TYR A 22 -12.89 -9.18 37.85
N GLY A 23 -13.97 -9.07 37.06
CA GLY A 23 -15.33 -9.31 37.51
C GLY A 23 -15.50 -10.70 38.14
N LEU A 24 -15.08 -11.74 37.42
CA LEU A 24 -15.13 -13.12 37.91
C LEU A 24 -14.32 -13.32 39.20
N LYS A 25 -13.14 -12.70 39.31
CA LYS A 25 -12.32 -12.74 40.54
C LYS A 25 -13.04 -12.08 41.72
N LYS A 26 -13.75 -10.97 41.49
CA LYS A 26 -14.48 -10.24 42.53
C LYS A 26 -15.69 -11.01 43.06
N PHE A 27 -16.38 -11.77 42.20
CA PHE A 27 -17.53 -12.59 42.60
C PHE A 27 -17.16 -13.94 43.20
N ARG A 28 -15.90 -14.38 43.05
CA ARG A 28 -15.39 -15.65 43.59
C ARG A 28 -15.62 -15.90 45.08
N PRO A 29 -15.39 -14.97 46.02
CA PRO A 29 -15.68 -15.21 47.43
C PRO A 29 -17.18 -15.38 47.72
N PHE A 30 -18.06 -14.81 46.90
CA PHE A 30 -19.52 -14.90 47.10
C PHE A 30 -20.10 -16.21 46.57
N ILE A 31 -19.63 -16.65 45.40
CA ILE A 31 -20.16 -17.83 44.68
C ILE A 31 -19.45 -19.13 45.08
N GLY A 32 -18.22 -19.04 45.60
CA GLY A 32 -17.38 -20.19 45.95
C GLY A 32 -16.50 -20.68 44.79
N ARG A 33 -15.33 -21.25 45.13
CA ARG A 33 -14.29 -21.64 44.15
C ARG A 33 -14.79 -22.63 43.11
N LEU A 34 -15.47 -23.70 43.53
CA LEU A 34 -15.94 -24.74 42.63
C LEU A 34 -16.98 -24.18 41.64
N SER A 35 -18.00 -23.50 42.17
CA SER A 35 -19.07 -22.88 41.38
C SER A 35 -18.54 -21.84 40.38
N THR A 36 -17.56 -21.00 40.77
CA THR A 36 -16.93 -20.08 39.80
C THR A 36 -16.17 -20.81 38.69
N GLY A 37 -15.48 -21.91 39.01
CA GLY A 37 -14.80 -22.73 38.00
C GLY A 37 -15.80 -23.30 37.00
N VAL A 38 -16.87 -23.93 37.50
CA VAL A 38 -17.95 -24.47 36.66
C VAL A 38 -18.56 -23.38 35.78
N LEU A 39 -18.87 -22.21 36.33
CA LEU A 39 -19.44 -21.10 35.56
C LEU A 39 -18.50 -20.62 34.45
N VAL A 40 -17.20 -20.51 34.71
CA VAL A 40 -16.21 -20.12 33.70
C VAL A 40 -16.10 -21.17 32.60
N PHE A 41 -16.02 -22.46 32.95
CA PHE A 41 -15.97 -23.54 31.96
C PHE A 41 -17.26 -23.61 31.13
N SER A 42 -18.43 -23.44 31.74
CA SER A 42 -19.72 -23.43 31.03
C SER A 42 -19.83 -22.25 30.06
N ILE A 43 -19.42 -21.04 30.48
CA ILE A 43 -19.43 -19.85 29.60
C ILE A 43 -18.42 -20.05 28.46
N ALA A 44 -17.19 -20.47 28.77
CA ALA A 44 -16.17 -20.68 27.75
C ALA A 44 -16.57 -21.77 26.75
N GLY A 45 -17.11 -22.89 27.24
CA GLY A 45 -17.62 -23.99 26.40
C GLY A 45 -18.81 -23.57 25.54
N GLY A 46 -19.77 -22.83 26.11
CA GLY A 46 -20.92 -22.31 25.38
C GLY A 46 -20.52 -21.31 24.28
N LEU A 47 -19.61 -20.38 24.60
CA LEU A 47 -19.07 -19.44 23.62
C LEU A 47 -18.27 -20.16 22.53
N PHE A 48 -17.45 -21.14 22.90
CA PHE A 48 -16.71 -21.95 21.94
C PHE A 48 -17.65 -22.69 20.99
N TYR A 49 -18.70 -23.34 21.50
CA TYR A 49 -19.68 -24.05 20.68
C TYR A 49 -20.37 -23.11 19.67
N LEU A 50 -20.86 -21.96 20.14
CA LEU A 50 -21.49 -20.97 19.26
C LEU A 50 -20.51 -20.38 18.23
N GLN A 51 -19.27 -20.13 18.64
CA GLN A 51 -18.25 -19.57 17.76
C GLN A 51 -17.70 -20.60 16.77
N TYR A 52 -17.68 -21.88 17.13
CA TYR A 52 -17.17 -22.97 16.30
C TYR A 52 -18.01 -23.14 15.03
N GLN A 53 -19.34 -23.15 15.16
CA GLN A 53 -20.23 -23.23 13.98
C GLN A 53 -20.00 -22.07 13.00
N LYS A 54 -19.81 -20.86 13.54
CA LYS A 54 -19.49 -19.68 12.72
C LYS A 54 -18.09 -19.77 12.11
N TYR A 55 -17.14 -20.29 12.87
CA TYR A 55 -15.76 -20.47 12.44
C TYR A 55 -15.66 -21.46 11.27
N GLU A 56 -16.37 -22.58 11.31
CA GLU A 56 -16.39 -23.54 10.18
C GLU A 56 -16.84 -22.87 8.88
N VAL A 57 -17.97 -22.16 8.89
CA VAL A 57 -18.47 -21.43 7.71
C VAL A 57 -17.47 -20.37 7.22
N GLN A 58 -16.78 -19.70 8.14
CA GLN A 58 -15.77 -18.71 7.79
C GLN A 58 -14.50 -19.33 7.22
N MET A 59 -14.10 -20.50 7.70
CA MET A 59 -12.94 -21.24 7.22
C MET A 59 -13.20 -21.96 5.89
N GLU A 60 -14.45 -22.36 5.62
CA GLU A 60 -14.87 -22.84 4.30
C GLU A 60 -14.74 -21.75 3.23
N ASN A 61 -14.94 -20.49 3.61
CA ASN A 61 -14.72 -19.35 2.74
C ASN A 61 -13.23 -19.02 2.65
N LEU A 62 -12.44 -19.93 2.08
CA LEU A 62 -11.09 -19.67 1.59
C LEU A 62 -11.20 -18.74 0.39
N GLN A 63 -11.50 -17.46 0.64
CA GLN A 63 -11.22 -16.42 -0.34
C GLN A 63 -9.71 -16.26 -0.38
N GLU A 64 -9.05 -17.18 -1.06
CA GLU A 64 -7.72 -16.91 -1.58
C GLU A 64 -7.89 -15.68 -2.46
N PHE A 65 -7.28 -14.58 -2.04
CA PHE A 65 -7.15 -13.41 -2.89
C PHE A 65 -6.20 -13.81 -4.03
N TYR A 66 -6.78 -14.42 -5.05
CA TYR A 66 -6.08 -14.85 -6.24
C TYR A 66 -6.32 -13.82 -7.33
N ASP A 67 -5.33 -12.95 -7.51
CA ASP A 67 -5.28 -12.01 -8.62
C ASP A 67 -4.19 -12.48 -9.60
N PRO A 68 -4.55 -13.03 -10.78
CA PRO A 68 -3.59 -13.60 -11.71
C PRO A 68 -2.53 -12.60 -12.16
N ASP A 69 -2.89 -11.32 -12.32
CA ASP A 69 -1.97 -10.26 -12.75
C ASP A 69 -0.92 -9.95 -11.67
N THR A 70 -1.34 -9.94 -10.40
CA THR A 70 -0.41 -9.79 -9.27
C THR A 70 0.50 -11.01 -9.14
N VAL A 71 -0.03 -12.23 -9.31
CA VAL A 71 0.76 -13.46 -9.24
C VAL A 71 1.81 -13.48 -10.34
N GLU A 72 1.43 -13.18 -11.58
CA GLU A 72 2.34 -13.09 -12.72
C GLU A 72 3.46 -12.07 -12.47
N LEU A 73 3.11 -10.87 -11.99
CA LEU A 73 4.07 -9.84 -11.61
C LEU A 73 5.05 -10.36 -10.54
N MET A 74 4.56 -10.99 -9.46
CA MET A 74 5.42 -11.49 -8.38
C MET A 74 6.34 -12.62 -8.86
N LEU A 75 5.86 -13.51 -9.72
CA LEU A 75 6.67 -14.56 -10.35
C LEU A 75 7.78 -13.95 -11.21
N TRP A 76 7.45 -12.94 -12.03
CA TRP A 76 8.45 -12.22 -12.83
C TRP A 76 9.48 -11.50 -11.94
N ILE A 77 9.05 -10.79 -10.88
CA ILE A 77 9.97 -10.18 -9.91
C ILE A 77 10.85 -11.25 -9.25
N GLY A 78 10.34 -12.48 -9.09
CA GLY A 78 11.09 -13.63 -8.58
C GLY A 78 12.31 -14.00 -9.42
N THR A 79 12.29 -13.69 -10.71
CA THR A 79 13.40 -13.95 -11.64
C THR A 79 14.51 -12.88 -11.57
N THR A 80 14.24 -11.71 -10.99
CA THR A 80 15.21 -10.60 -10.92
C THR A 80 16.29 -10.85 -9.86
N LYS A 81 17.41 -10.09 -9.90
CA LYS A 81 18.50 -10.26 -8.92
C LYS A 81 18.02 -9.87 -7.51
N ARG A 82 18.44 -10.61 -6.47
CA ARG A 82 17.99 -10.37 -5.08
C ARG A 82 18.27 -8.95 -4.55
N VAL A 83 19.33 -8.31 -5.04
CA VAL A 83 19.74 -6.97 -4.60
C VAL A 83 18.96 -5.84 -5.25
N THR A 84 18.16 -6.12 -6.30
CA THR A 84 17.46 -5.07 -7.04
C THR A 84 16.40 -4.39 -6.20
N SER A 85 16.31 -3.07 -6.34
CA SER A 85 15.36 -2.22 -5.64
C SER A 85 14.15 -1.86 -6.50
N PHE A 86 12.96 -1.95 -5.89
CA PHE A 86 11.69 -1.62 -6.51
C PHE A 86 11.06 -0.41 -5.84
N THR A 87 10.38 0.40 -6.64
CA THR A 87 9.45 1.44 -6.18
C THR A 87 8.11 1.27 -6.87
N GLY A 88 7.04 1.68 -6.20
CA GLY A 88 5.66 1.58 -6.69
C GLY A 88 4.69 2.05 -5.61
N SER A 89 3.42 1.65 -5.69
CA SER A 89 2.50 1.94 -4.58
C SER A 89 2.94 1.23 -3.31
N MET A 90 2.63 1.85 -2.17
CA MET A 90 3.00 1.33 -0.86
C MET A 90 2.38 -0.06 -0.59
N GLN A 91 1.16 -0.27 -1.06
CA GLN A 91 0.43 -1.53 -0.93
C GLN A 91 1.11 -2.64 -1.74
N LEU A 92 1.46 -2.35 -3.00
CA LEU A 92 2.12 -3.31 -3.86
C LEU A 92 3.53 -3.64 -3.38
N MET A 93 4.29 -2.63 -2.91
CA MET A 93 5.62 -2.88 -2.34
C MET A 93 5.59 -3.80 -1.12
N ALA A 94 4.53 -3.73 -0.29
CA ALA A 94 4.35 -4.69 0.80
C ALA A 94 4.20 -6.12 0.25
N GLY A 95 3.44 -6.30 -0.83
CA GLY A 95 3.33 -7.57 -1.56
C GLY A 95 4.68 -8.04 -2.11
N VAL A 96 5.41 -7.17 -2.82
CA VAL A 96 6.75 -7.49 -3.36
C VAL A 96 7.71 -7.95 -2.26
N LYS A 97 7.68 -7.27 -1.10
CA LYS A 97 8.53 -7.63 0.03
C LYS A 97 8.14 -8.95 0.66
N ALA A 98 6.85 -9.22 0.83
CA ALA A 98 6.34 -10.44 1.48
C ALA A 98 6.42 -11.67 0.57
N CYS A 99 6.08 -11.54 -0.71
CA CYS A 99 6.00 -12.66 -1.65
C CYS A 99 7.37 -13.05 -2.22
N VAL A 100 8.24 -12.06 -2.49
CA VAL A 100 9.47 -12.29 -3.28
C VAL A 100 10.75 -11.85 -2.55
N GLY A 101 10.61 -11.11 -1.45
CA GLY A 101 11.74 -10.71 -0.61
C GLY A 101 12.68 -9.68 -1.24
N ARG A 102 12.30 -9.03 -2.36
CA ARG A 102 13.13 -7.99 -3.01
C ARG A 102 13.23 -6.71 -2.18
N ASN A 103 14.22 -5.88 -2.50
CA ASN A 103 14.38 -4.59 -1.84
C ASN A 103 13.29 -3.63 -2.34
N ILE A 104 12.67 -2.91 -1.42
CA ILE A 104 11.66 -1.89 -1.71
C ILE A 104 12.15 -0.55 -1.18
N LEU A 105 11.82 0.54 -1.87
CA LEU A 105 12.34 1.87 -1.54
C LEU A 105 11.42 2.69 -0.64
N ASN A 106 10.11 2.61 -0.85
CA ASN A 106 9.10 3.19 0.04
C ASN A 106 8.68 2.17 1.11
N HIS A 107 8.59 2.62 2.36
CA HIS A 107 8.20 1.84 3.54
C HIS A 107 7.07 2.55 4.31
N PRO A 108 6.05 1.85 4.87
CA PRO A 108 4.87 2.50 5.47
C PRO A 108 5.10 3.10 6.87
N HIS A 109 6.35 3.35 7.28
CA HIS A 109 6.65 4.01 8.56
C HIS A 109 6.49 5.53 8.41
N PHE A 110 5.29 6.02 8.70
CA PHE A 110 4.94 7.43 8.56
C PHE A 110 5.43 8.30 9.72
N GLU A 111 5.87 7.68 10.82
CA GLU A 111 6.40 8.34 12.00
C GLU A 111 7.70 9.10 11.67
N ASP A 112 8.51 8.54 10.77
CA ASP A 112 9.79 9.13 10.36
C ASP A 112 9.58 10.17 9.24
N LYS A 113 10.14 11.37 9.45
CA LYS A 113 10.11 12.47 8.48
C LYS A 113 10.91 12.14 7.21
N TRP A 114 12.07 11.50 7.35
CA TRP A 114 12.93 11.14 6.22
C TRP A 114 12.23 10.13 5.32
N ILE A 115 11.59 9.10 5.90
CA ILE A 115 10.86 8.09 5.13
C ILE A 115 9.67 8.71 4.38
N ARG A 116 8.91 9.62 5.03
CA ARG A 116 7.82 10.35 4.36
C ARG A 116 8.31 11.19 3.19
N GLU A 117 9.42 11.90 3.36
CA GLU A 117 10.01 12.71 2.31
C GLU A 117 10.51 11.85 1.14
N ARG A 118 11.13 10.71 1.44
CA ARG A 118 11.54 9.73 0.45
C ARG A 118 10.37 9.19 -0.37
N THR A 119 9.30 8.75 0.30
CA THR A 119 8.08 8.29 -0.36
C THR A 119 7.46 9.40 -1.22
N ARG A 120 7.46 10.66 -0.74
CA ARG A 120 6.99 11.82 -1.52
C ARG A 120 7.77 11.99 -2.83
N LYS A 121 9.10 11.83 -2.80
CA LYS A 121 9.93 11.87 -4.02
C LYS A 121 9.61 10.71 -4.96
N LEU A 122 9.55 9.48 -4.44
CA LEU A 122 9.28 8.27 -5.24
C LEU A 122 7.90 8.33 -5.89
N TYR A 123 6.90 8.91 -5.21
CA TYR A 123 5.55 9.10 -5.73
C TYR A 123 5.46 10.16 -6.85
N SER A 124 6.57 10.80 -7.23
CA SER A 124 6.62 11.62 -8.45
C SER A 124 6.22 10.85 -9.72
N ILE A 125 6.29 9.51 -9.72
CA ILE A 125 5.78 8.65 -10.81
C ILE A 125 4.28 8.81 -11.07
N TYR A 126 3.51 9.33 -10.11
CA TYR A 126 2.06 9.55 -10.25
C TYR A 126 1.70 11.01 -10.58
N GLY A 127 2.67 11.93 -10.55
CA GLY A 127 2.44 13.36 -10.75
C GLY A 127 2.80 13.87 -12.14
N LYS A 128 2.47 15.13 -12.41
CA LYS A 128 2.90 15.88 -13.61
C LYS A 128 4.35 16.36 -13.51
N TYR A 129 5.28 15.41 -13.67
CA TYR A 129 6.72 15.68 -13.73
C TYR A 129 7.31 15.27 -15.08
N SER A 130 8.38 15.93 -15.51
CA SER A 130 9.11 15.51 -16.71
C SER A 130 9.84 14.18 -16.48
N ILE A 131 9.97 13.39 -17.54
CA ILE A 131 10.70 12.10 -17.53
C ILE A 131 12.09 12.27 -16.90
N LYS A 132 12.86 13.28 -17.35
CA LYS A 132 14.20 13.58 -16.81
C LYS A 132 14.22 13.83 -15.31
N LYS A 133 13.18 14.49 -14.77
CA LYS A 133 13.09 14.78 -13.33
C LYS A 133 12.80 13.52 -12.53
N VAL A 134 11.87 12.69 -13.01
CA VAL A 134 11.56 11.41 -12.37
C VAL A 134 12.80 10.52 -12.42
N HIS A 135 13.48 10.43 -13.56
CA HIS A 135 14.73 9.67 -13.72
C HIS A 135 15.81 10.10 -12.75
N LYS A 136 16.06 11.41 -12.64
CA LYS A 136 17.01 11.94 -11.65
C LYS A 136 16.67 11.51 -10.22
N ILE A 137 15.39 11.59 -9.83
CA ILE A 137 14.94 11.13 -8.50
C ILE A 137 15.20 9.64 -8.32
N MET A 138 14.92 8.81 -9.34
CA MET A 138 15.14 7.38 -9.28
C MET A 138 16.61 7.01 -9.12
N LEU A 139 17.51 7.70 -9.83
CA LEU A 139 18.95 7.52 -9.65
C LEU A 139 19.40 7.92 -8.25
N GLU A 140 18.95 9.09 -7.75
CA GLU A 140 19.29 9.57 -6.40
C GLU A 140 18.83 8.60 -5.30
N GLU A 141 17.63 8.03 -5.45
CA GLU A 141 17.05 7.09 -4.50
C GLU A 141 17.47 5.63 -4.74
N LYS A 142 18.30 5.38 -5.77
CA LYS A 142 18.81 4.09 -6.22
C LYS A 142 17.70 3.08 -6.53
N ALA A 143 16.74 3.48 -7.36
CA ALA A 143 15.69 2.62 -7.89
C ALA A 143 16.17 1.92 -9.15
N ASP A 144 16.06 0.58 -9.18
CA ASP A 144 16.32 -0.21 -10.39
C ASP A 144 15.06 -0.36 -11.23
N TYR A 145 13.89 -0.50 -10.58
CA TYR A 145 12.60 -0.71 -11.24
C TYR A 145 11.50 0.15 -10.64
N ILE A 146 10.62 0.65 -11.52
CA ILE A 146 9.36 1.30 -11.19
C ILE A 146 8.22 0.37 -11.59
N ILE A 147 7.36 0.03 -10.64
CA ILE A 147 6.10 -0.67 -10.90
C ILE A 147 4.96 0.36 -10.91
N LEU A 148 4.27 0.47 -12.04
CA LEU A 148 3.08 1.28 -12.20
C LEU A 148 1.83 0.41 -12.19
N GLU A 149 0.80 0.90 -11.50
CA GLU A 149 -0.53 0.28 -11.45
C GLU A 149 -1.49 1.14 -12.24
N ASP A 150 -2.19 0.54 -13.20
CA ASP A 150 -3.17 1.24 -14.03
C ASP A 150 -4.33 1.80 -13.18
N SER A 151 -4.70 1.10 -12.10
CA SER A 151 -5.72 1.54 -11.14
C SER A 151 -5.39 2.87 -10.45
N ILE A 152 -4.11 3.17 -10.23
CA ILE A 152 -3.64 4.42 -9.63
C ILE A 152 -3.35 5.44 -10.73
N CYS A 153 -2.62 5.04 -11.77
CA CYS A 153 -2.23 5.91 -12.88
C CYS A 153 -3.44 6.52 -13.59
N TYR A 154 -4.55 5.79 -13.73
CA TYR A 154 -5.77 6.23 -14.40
C TYR A 154 -6.95 6.45 -13.45
N ALA A 155 -6.67 6.58 -12.15
CA ALA A 155 -7.69 6.91 -11.17
C ALA A 155 -8.41 8.22 -11.57
N PRO A 156 -9.75 8.27 -11.51
CA PRO A 156 -10.49 9.48 -11.84
C PRO A 156 -10.13 10.62 -10.88
N SER A 157 -10.02 11.83 -11.42
CA SER A 157 -9.71 13.02 -10.62
C SER A 157 -10.90 13.40 -9.73
N THR A 158 -10.86 12.95 -8.48
CA THR A 158 -11.90 13.21 -7.46
C THR A 158 -11.47 14.25 -6.43
N GLY A 159 -10.22 14.74 -6.52
CA GLY A 159 -9.57 15.61 -5.54
C GLY A 159 -8.95 14.83 -4.37
N CYS A 160 -9.12 13.50 -4.37
CA CYS A 160 -8.59 12.57 -3.37
C CYS A 160 -7.82 11.41 -3.99
N SER A 161 -7.74 11.31 -5.33
CA SER A 161 -6.93 10.27 -5.97
C SER A 161 -5.44 10.50 -5.69
N THR A 162 -4.63 9.45 -5.73
CA THR A 162 -3.18 9.55 -5.50
C THR A 162 -2.55 10.57 -6.45
N ASN A 163 -2.95 10.56 -7.73
CA ASN A 163 -2.51 11.51 -8.74
C ASN A 163 -2.83 12.96 -8.32
N ASP A 164 -4.07 13.22 -7.90
CA ASP A 164 -4.49 14.56 -7.45
C ASP A 164 -3.71 15.02 -6.22
N ILE A 165 -3.47 14.12 -5.26
CA ILE A 165 -2.75 14.43 -4.03
C ILE A 165 -1.29 14.78 -4.33
N VAL A 166 -0.63 14.02 -5.21
CA VAL A 166 0.75 14.28 -5.64
C VAL A 166 0.84 15.61 -6.39
N ASP A 167 -0.08 15.86 -7.33
CA ASP A 167 -0.16 17.12 -8.07
C ASP A 167 -0.37 18.30 -7.11
N MET A 168 -1.35 18.22 -6.20
CA MET A 168 -1.62 19.27 -5.21
C MET A 168 -0.43 19.53 -4.28
N ALA A 169 0.26 18.48 -3.81
CA ALA A 169 1.45 18.61 -2.97
C ALA A 169 2.61 19.31 -3.71
N SER A 170 2.63 19.22 -5.04
CA SER A 170 3.57 19.93 -5.91
C SER A 170 3.12 21.34 -6.31
N GLY A 171 1.94 21.78 -5.84
CA GLY A 171 1.35 23.09 -6.19
C GLY A 171 0.62 23.11 -7.54
N ILE A 172 0.33 21.94 -8.10
CA ILE A 172 -0.38 21.76 -9.37
C ILE A 172 -1.87 21.54 -9.09
N LEU A 173 -2.72 22.18 -9.89
CA LEU A 173 -4.16 22.01 -9.82
C LEU A 173 -4.54 20.65 -10.43
N PRO A 174 -5.30 19.79 -9.72
CA PRO A 174 -5.81 18.54 -10.26
C PRO A 174 -6.78 18.79 -11.42
N ASP A 175 -7.01 17.78 -12.26
CA ASP A 175 -7.74 17.92 -13.52
C ASP A 175 -9.22 18.31 -13.30
N ASN A 176 -9.80 17.91 -12.17
CA ASN A 176 -11.16 18.31 -11.80
C ASN A 176 -11.30 19.77 -11.30
N GLY A 177 -10.19 20.50 -11.16
CA GLY A 177 -10.18 21.90 -10.74
C GLY A 177 -10.50 22.15 -9.26
N ILE A 178 -10.64 21.12 -8.42
CA ILE A 178 -10.94 21.28 -7.00
C ILE A 178 -9.76 21.95 -6.27
N LYS A 179 -10.00 23.14 -5.70
CA LYS A 179 -8.99 23.92 -4.94
C LYS A 179 -9.06 23.74 -3.42
N LYS A 180 -9.87 22.80 -2.93
CA LYS A 180 -10.19 22.66 -1.49
C LYS A 180 -8.95 22.59 -0.59
N PHE A 181 -7.92 21.86 -1.03
CA PHE A 181 -6.67 21.67 -0.27
C PHE A 181 -5.48 22.48 -0.81
N GLY A 182 -5.67 23.24 -1.89
CA GLY A 182 -4.60 23.94 -2.60
C GLY A 182 -5.06 25.28 -3.15
N LYS A 183 -5.36 26.26 -2.28
CA LYS A 183 -5.80 27.61 -2.72
C LYS A 183 -4.81 28.27 -3.71
N LYS A 184 -3.52 27.93 -3.61
CA LYS A 184 -2.43 28.42 -4.46
C LYS A 184 -2.07 27.48 -5.62
N ALA A 185 -2.80 26.38 -5.79
CA ALA A 185 -2.53 25.42 -6.86
C ALA A 185 -2.79 26.06 -8.23
N LYS A 186 -1.83 25.90 -9.15
CA LYS A 186 -1.87 26.50 -10.48
C LYS A 186 -2.14 25.45 -11.54
N VAL A 187 -2.84 25.84 -12.60
CA VAL A 187 -2.99 25.00 -13.79
C VAL A 187 -1.60 24.74 -14.37
N PHE A 188 -1.29 23.46 -14.58
CA PHE A 188 -0.02 23.02 -15.13
C PHE A 188 -0.27 22.14 -16.36
N THR A 189 0.27 22.57 -17.49
CA THR A 189 0.08 21.92 -18.80
C THR A 189 1.39 21.57 -19.50
N LYS A 190 2.55 21.86 -18.89
CA LYS A 190 3.85 21.68 -19.54
C LYS A 190 4.20 20.21 -19.77
N TYR A 191 3.85 19.34 -18.84
CA TYR A 191 4.09 17.89 -18.94
C TYR A 191 2.81 17.13 -18.60
N LYS A 192 2.62 16.01 -19.29
CA LYS A 192 1.66 14.97 -18.88
C LYS A 192 2.14 14.31 -17.58
N ARG A 193 1.28 13.49 -16.96
CA ARG A 193 1.71 12.64 -15.85
C ARG A 193 2.76 11.64 -16.32
N PHE A 194 3.68 11.28 -15.43
CA PHE A 194 4.71 10.30 -15.76
C PHE A 194 4.12 8.98 -16.26
N CYS A 195 3.06 8.47 -15.61
CA CYS A 195 2.33 7.27 -16.07
C CYS A 195 1.90 7.30 -17.54
N GLU A 196 1.50 8.47 -18.05
CA GLU A 196 1.09 8.63 -19.46
C GLU A 196 2.30 8.82 -20.37
N ALA A 197 3.27 9.62 -19.92
CA ALA A 197 4.44 9.96 -20.71
C ALA A 197 5.36 8.76 -20.94
N VAL A 198 5.52 7.88 -19.95
CA VAL A 198 6.43 6.72 -20.03
C VAL A 198 5.91 5.62 -20.96
N LYS A 199 4.62 5.59 -21.30
CA LYS A 199 4.06 4.59 -22.24
C LYS A 199 4.56 4.77 -23.68
N ASP A 200 5.02 5.97 -24.05
CA ASP A 200 5.58 6.23 -25.38
C ASP A 200 7.01 5.70 -25.51
N GLN A 201 7.15 4.38 -25.62
CA GLN A 201 8.43 3.67 -25.77
C GLN A 201 9.09 3.88 -27.15
N ASN A 202 8.45 4.63 -28.06
CA ASN A 202 9.07 5.03 -29.33
C ASN A 202 9.82 6.37 -29.22
N SER A 203 9.58 7.12 -28.14
CA SER A 203 10.22 8.42 -27.92
C SER A 203 11.60 8.27 -27.29
N THR A 204 12.61 8.88 -27.91
CA THR A 204 13.96 8.97 -27.36
C THR A 204 14.01 9.70 -26.02
N ASP A 205 13.03 10.56 -25.75
CA ASP A 205 12.90 11.23 -24.45
C ASP A 205 12.47 10.29 -23.31
N VAL A 206 12.02 9.07 -23.64
CA VAL A 206 11.67 8.02 -22.68
C VAL A 206 12.73 6.93 -22.69
N THR A 207 13.07 6.38 -23.85
CA THR A 207 13.97 5.21 -23.99
C THR A 207 15.39 5.46 -23.49
N ASN A 208 15.83 6.72 -23.41
CA ASN A 208 17.13 7.08 -22.83
C ASN A 208 17.14 7.01 -21.29
N TYR A 209 15.97 6.90 -20.65
CA TYR A 209 15.83 6.98 -19.19
C TYR A 209 15.14 5.75 -18.60
N PHE A 210 14.12 5.25 -19.29
CA PHE A 210 13.32 4.11 -18.86
C PHE A 210 12.96 3.23 -20.04
N TYR A 211 13.03 1.92 -19.86
CA TYR A 211 12.48 0.98 -20.82
C TYR A 211 11.51 0.00 -20.14
N LEU A 212 10.46 -0.38 -20.85
CA LEU A 212 9.46 -1.33 -20.38
C LEU A 212 10.05 -2.76 -20.39
N GLU A 213 10.11 -3.42 -19.24
CA GLU A 213 10.66 -4.78 -19.12
C GLU A 213 9.58 -5.84 -18.86
N PHE A 214 8.48 -5.45 -18.22
CA PHE A 214 7.32 -6.32 -18.01
C PHE A 214 6.04 -5.50 -18.13
N SER A 215 5.00 -6.10 -18.71
CA SER A 215 3.69 -5.48 -18.83
C SER A 215 2.62 -6.54 -18.85
N ASN A 216 1.58 -6.34 -18.05
CA ASN A 216 0.34 -7.09 -18.08
C ASN A 216 -0.85 -6.10 -17.98
N PRO A 217 -2.11 -6.56 -17.98
CA PRO A 217 -3.28 -5.66 -18.02
C PRO A 217 -3.36 -4.68 -16.85
N THR A 218 -2.81 -5.02 -15.68
CA THR A 218 -2.90 -4.19 -14.47
C THR A 218 -1.61 -3.45 -14.14
N PHE A 219 -0.46 -4.04 -14.47
CA PHE A 219 0.85 -3.59 -14.06
C PHE A 219 1.80 -3.37 -15.24
N SER A 220 2.63 -2.35 -15.14
CA SER A 220 3.75 -2.13 -16.05
C SER A 220 5.02 -1.86 -15.25
N VAL A 221 6.09 -2.58 -15.55
CA VAL A 221 7.38 -2.43 -14.89
C VAL A 221 8.38 -1.82 -15.85
N TYR A 222 8.92 -0.67 -15.44
CA TYR A 222 9.95 0.05 -16.18
C TYR A 222 11.26 -0.06 -15.43
N LYS A 223 12.33 -0.42 -16.15
CA LYS A 223 13.68 -0.35 -15.58
C LYS A 223 14.23 1.05 -15.70
N VAL A 224 14.94 1.49 -14.68
CA VAL A 224 15.67 2.74 -14.66
C VAL A 224 17.03 2.53 -15.32
N ILE A 225 17.30 3.26 -16.39
CA ILE A 225 18.58 3.16 -17.12
C ILE A 225 19.61 4.00 -16.37
N PRO A 226 20.69 3.42 -15.83
CA PRO A 226 21.77 4.23 -15.26
C PRO A 226 22.39 5.10 -16.36
N PRO A 227 22.87 6.31 -16.05
CA PRO A 227 23.62 7.08 -17.02
C PRO A 227 24.80 6.21 -17.49
N GLU A 228 25.03 6.14 -18.80
CA GLU A 228 26.24 5.54 -19.32
C GLU A 228 27.41 6.29 -18.69
N ASP A 229 28.15 5.60 -17.82
CA ASP A 229 29.43 6.10 -17.35
C ASP A 229 30.31 6.16 -18.59
N TYR A 230 30.40 7.34 -19.20
CA TYR A 230 31.43 7.66 -20.18
C TYR A 230 32.77 7.44 -19.47
N TYR A 231 33.33 6.24 -19.59
CA TYR A 231 34.74 5.97 -19.41
C TYR A 231 35.46 6.13 -20.74
#